data_AF-A0A947A460-F1
#
_entry.id   AF-A0A947A460-F1
#
_cell.length_a   1.000
_cell.length_b   1.000
_cell.length_c   1.000
_cell.angle_alpha   90.00
_cell.angle_beta   90.00
_cell.angle_gamma   90.00
#
_symmetry.space_group_name_H-M   'P 1'
#
loop_
_entity.id
_entity.type
_entity.pdbx_description
1 polymer ?
#
loop_
_entity_poly.entity_id
_entity_poly.type
_entity_poly.pdbx_seq_one_letter_code
_entity_poly.pdbx_strand_id
1 'polypeptide(L)' 'MANIIITGTSRGIGLELGQSFAKDGHQVMALSRNPKPVADLLLDSVTHF' A
#
# COMPACT_ATOMS: atom_id res chain seq x y z
N MET A 1 8.25 -12.10 -5.70
CA MET A 1 6.79 -11.92 -5.89
C MET A 1 6.06 -12.56 -4.72
N ALA A 2 5.39 -11.77 -3.90
CA ALA A 2 4.60 -12.23 -2.76
C ALA A 2 3.34 -11.35 -2.62
N ASN A 3 2.33 -11.86 -1.92
CA ASN A 3 1.14 -11.10 -1.57
C ASN A 3 1.32 -10.56 -0.14
N ILE A 4 1.23 -9.24 0.02
CA ILE A 4 1.55 -8.56 1.28
C ILE A 4 0.34 -7.77 1.75
N ILE A 5 -0.07 -7.97 3.00
CA ILE A 5 -1.14 -7.19 3.63
C ILE A 5 -0.50 -6.22 4.61
N ILE A 6 -0.81 -4.93 4.47
CA ILE A 6 -0.32 -3.88 5.35
C ILE A 6 -1.52 -3.16 5.95
N THR A 7 -1.60 -3.13 7.28
CA THR A 7 -2.60 -2.34 8.00
C THR A 7 -1.97 -1.02 8.46
N GLY A 8 -2.79 0.02 8.60
CA GLY A 8 -2.30 1.34 9.04
C GLY A 8 -1.58 2.11 7.93
N THR A 9 -2.01 1.98 6.69
CA THR A 9 -1.38 2.61 5.50
C THR A 9 -1.75 4.07 5.26
N SER A 10 -2.50 4.70 6.17
CA SER A 10 -2.95 6.09 5.99
C SER A 10 -1.82 7.15 6.08
N ARG A 11 -0.67 6.82 6.68
CA ARG A 11 0.47 7.73 6.86
C ARG A 11 1.69 6.99 7.41
N GLY A 12 2.83 7.66 7.45
CA GLY A 12 4.04 7.19 8.13
C GLY A 12 4.56 5.87 7.56
N ILE A 13 5.02 4.98 8.45
CA ILE A 13 5.72 3.74 8.07
C ILE A 13 4.84 2.83 7.20
N GLY A 14 3.56 2.68 7.50
CA GLY A 14 2.67 1.83 6.71
C GLY A 14 2.51 2.31 5.26
N LEU A 15 2.45 3.63 5.05
CA LEU A 15 2.35 4.22 3.71
C LEU A 15 3.64 4.03 2.91
N GLU A 16 4.80 4.17 3.56
CA GLU A 16 6.10 3.97 2.91
C GLU A 16 6.36 2.50 2.56
N LEU A 17 6.00 1.59 3.46
CA LEU A 17 6.13 0.15 3.20
C LEU A 17 5.26 -0.28 2.01
N GLY A 18 4.02 0.22 1.91
CA GLY A 18 3.16 -0.08 0.76
C GLY A 18 3.79 0.32 -0.58
N GLN A 19 4.39 1.50 -0.63
CA GLN A 19 5.11 1.98 -1.80
C GLN A 19 6.35 1.15 -2.12
N SER A 20 7.18 0.87 -1.11
CA SER A 20 8.42 0.13 -1.28
C SER A 20 8.16 -1.29 -1.78
N PHE A 21 7.23 -2.01 -1.15
CA PHE A 21 6.90 -3.36 -1.60
C PHE A 21 6.24 -3.41 -2.98
N ALA A 22 5.42 -2.41 -3.33
CA ALA A 22 4.87 -2.31 -4.68
C ALA A 22 5.97 -2.09 -5.73
N LYS A 23 6.94 -1.20 -5.45
CA LYS A 23 8.10 -0.92 -6.31
C LYS A 23 9.03 -2.12 -6.44
N ASP A 24 9.17 -2.92 -5.39
CA ASP A 24 9.92 -4.18 -5.39
C ASP A 24 9.20 -5.33 -6.13
N GLY A 25 8.03 -5.04 -6.73
CA GLY A 25 7.30 -5.97 -7.57
C GLY A 25 6.44 -6.97 -6.80
N HIS A 26 5.96 -6.60 -5.60
CA HIS A 26 4.97 -7.38 -4.85
C HIS A 26 3.54 -6.89 -5.11
N GLN A 27 2.56 -7.76 -4.84
CA GLN A 27 1.15 -7.40 -4.80
C GLN A 27 0.78 -7.01 -3.37
N VAL A 28 0.27 -5.79 -3.18
CA VAL A 28 0.03 -5.24 -1.84
C VAL A 28 -1.44 -4.95 -1.62
N MET A 29 -1.98 -5.39 -0.49
CA MET A 29 -3.29 -4.97 0.02
C MET A 29 -3.10 -4.02 1.20
N ALA A 30 -3.42 -2.75 0.97
CA ALA A 30 -3.27 -1.66 1.93
C ALA A 30 -4.62 -1.39 2.64
N LEU A 31 -4.64 -1.52 3.97
CA LEU A 31 -5.84 -1.35 4.79
C LEU A 31 -5.69 -0.15 5.72
N SER A 32 -6.59 0.82 5.61
CA SER A 32 -6.66 1.93 6.57
C SER A 32 -8.04 2.56 6.63
N ARG A 33 -8.25 3.45 7.61
CA ARG A 33 -9.52 4.22 7.71
C ARG A 33 -9.60 5.35 6.67
N ASN A 34 -8.48 5.72 6.07
CA ASN A 34 -8.40 6.77 5.06
C ASN A 34 -7.51 6.25 3.92
N PRO A 35 -8.07 5.61 2.88
CA PRO A 35 -7.31 5.05 1.78
C PRO A 35 -6.76 6.11 0.82
N LYS A 36 -7.24 7.37 0.90
CA LYS A 36 -6.85 8.44 -0.02
C LYS A 36 -5.33 8.60 -0.19
N PRO A 37 -4.49 8.57 0.86
CA PRO A 37 -3.05 8.69 0.73
C PRO A 37 -2.41 7.55 -0.09
N VAL A 38 -2.98 6.35 -0.07
CA VAL A 38 -2.51 5.24 -0.90
C VAL A 38 -3.08 5.33 -2.32
N ALA A 39 -4.36 5.67 -2.45
CA ALA A 39 -5.03 5.82 -3.74
C ALA A 39 -4.37 6.89 -4.62
N ASP A 40 -3.97 8.02 -4.03
CA ASP A 40 -3.33 9.13 -4.74
C ASP A 40 -1.93 8.78 -5.30
N LEU A 41 -1.35 7.64 -4.89
CA LEU A 41 -0.05 7.16 -5.41
C LEU A 41 -0.16 6.45 -6.77
N LEU A 42 -1.37 6.08 -7.20
CA LEU A 42 -1.64 5.47 -8.52
C LEU A 42 -0.75 4.24 -8.82
N LEU A 43 -0.57 3.36 -7.84
CA LEU A 43 0.23 2.15 -7.97
C LEU A 43 -0.65 0.96 -8.40
N ASP A 44 -0.39 0.41 -9.59
CA ASP A 44 -1.20 -0.67 -10.18
C ASP A 44 -1.20 -1.97 -9.36
N SER A 45 -0.11 -2.25 -8.62
CA SER A 45 0.03 -3.45 -7.78
C SER A 45 -0.49 -3.27 -6.35
N VAL A 46 -1.22 -2.18 -6.07
CA VAL A 46 -1.74 -1.87 -4.73
C VAL A 46 -3.26 -1.77 -4.72
N THR A 47 -3.91 -2.76 -4.09
CA THR A 47 -5.33 -2.68 -3.73
C THR A 47 -5.46 -1.96 -2.40
N HIS A 48 -6.41 -1.02 -2.29
CA HIS A 48 -6.59 -0.18 -1.10
C HIS A 48 -8.03 -0.18 -0.62
N PHE A 49 -8.22 -0.24 0.70
CA PHE A 49 -9.51 -0.15 1.40
C PHE A 49 -9.43 0.87 2.55
#